data_AF-A0A1I7BPX9-F1
#
_entry.id   AF-A0A1I7BPX9-F1
#
_cell.length_a   1.000
_cell.length_b   1.000
_cell.length_c   1.000
_cell.angle_alpha   90.00
_cell.angle_beta   90.00
_cell.angle_gamma   90.00
#
_symmetry.space_group_name_H-M   'P 1'
#
loop_
_entity.id
_entity.type
_entity.pdbx_description
1 polymer ?
#
loop_
_entity_poly.entity_id
_entity_poly.type
_entity_poly.pdbx_seq_one_letter_code
_entity_poly.pdbx_strand_id
1 'polypeptide(L)'
;MRIFVVAMMSLALGTAACSQFERKTDMESLDRASASNLLTGMGTVSPALERYTNDVVLGDLWKRPQLSVRDRSVVTLSVLIARNQSAELPFYLDLALEGGLKPGEISEIITHLAFYSGWANATAAVKVTNAVFERHGIAVAQLPPAAVDLLPLDEAAEAQRESTVQQNFGAVSPGVVQFTRDALFNDLWLRPGLAPRDRSLVTVSALVATGQVAQLTYHLNRAMDNGLSKAQASEVMTQLAFYAGWPNVFTALPVVKDVLEKRPG
;
A
#
# COMPACT_ATOMS: atom_id res chain seq x y z
N MET A 1 -61.59 49.85 -22.97
CA MET A 1 -62.31 48.92 -22.07
C MET A 1 -61.27 48.09 -21.35
N ARG A 2 -61.18 48.21 -20.02
CA ARG A 2 -60.28 47.43 -19.14
C ARG A 2 -60.69 45.95 -19.14
N ILE A 3 -59.74 45.04 -18.88
CA ILE A 3 -59.81 43.97 -17.86
C ILE A 3 -58.42 43.27 -17.77
N PHE A 4 -57.96 43.08 -16.53
CA PHE A 4 -56.77 42.35 -16.06
C PHE A 4 -56.97 40.82 -16.08
N VAL A 5 -55.91 40.00 -16.23
CA VAL A 5 -55.68 38.71 -15.53
C VAL A 5 -54.16 38.35 -15.60
N VAL A 6 -53.41 38.46 -14.49
CA VAL A 6 -52.79 37.42 -13.61
C VAL A 6 -51.53 36.68 -14.15
N ALA A 7 -50.51 36.64 -13.28
CA ALA A 7 -49.18 36.07 -13.42
C ALA A 7 -49.10 34.54 -13.20
N MET A 8 -48.03 33.91 -13.72
CA MET A 8 -47.42 32.72 -13.10
C MET A 8 -45.90 32.68 -13.38
N MET A 9 -45.11 32.89 -12.32
CA MET A 9 -43.71 32.49 -12.24
C MET A 9 -43.67 30.99 -11.95
N SER A 10 -42.99 30.21 -12.80
CA SER A 10 -42.67 28.81 -12.54
C SER A 10 -41.20 28.70 -12.15
N LEU A 11 -40.97 28.37 -10.89
CA LEU A 11 -39.68 28.06 -10.28
C LEU A 11 -39.32 26.60 -10.62
N ALA A 12 -38.29 26.35 -11.42
CA ALA A 12 -37.76 25.01 -11.64
C ALA A 12 -36.66 24.73 -10.60
N LEU A 13 -37.03 24.00 -9.54
CA LEU A 13 -36.11 23.41 -8.56
C LEU A 13 -35.89 21.93 -8.92
N GLY A 14 -34.62 21.54 -9.06
CA GLY A 14 -34.13 20.24 -8.61
C GLY A 14 -33.87 19.17 -9.67
N THR A 15 -32.59 18.99 -10.03
CA THR A 15 -32.03 17.70 -10.53
C THR A 15 -30.61 17.45 -10.01
N ALA A 16 -30.37 17.66 -8.71
CA ALA A 16 -29.09 17.27 -8.06
C ALA A 16 -29.17 15.95 -7.28
N ALA A 17 -30.36 15.37 -7.12
CA ALA A 17 -30.57 14.21 -6.26
C ALA A 17 -30.37 12.84 -6.95
N CYS A 18 -30.57 12.72 -8.28
CA CYS A 18 -30.40 11.45 -8.99
C CYS A 18 -28.92 11.02 -9.08
N SER A 19 -27.99 11.94 -9.34
CA SER A 19 -26.57 11.59 -9.49
C SER A 19 -25.88 11.18 -8.19
N GLN A 20 -26.45 11.56 -7.05
CA GLN A 20 -25.92 11.22 -5.72
C GLN A 20 -26.44 9.86 -5.23
N PHE A 21 -27.66 9.49 -5.63
CA PHE A 21 -28.24 8.18 -5.33
C PHE A 21 -27.63 7.07 -6.19
N GLU A 22 -27.50 7.29 -7.50
CA GLU A 22 -26.84 6.32 -8.41
C GLU A 22 -25.40 6.04 -7.96
N ARG A 23 -24.61 7.09 -7.69
CA ARG A 23 -23.21 6.94 -7.24
C ARG A 23 -23.07 6.22 -5.90
N LYS A 24 -24.03 6.37 -4.97
CA LYS A 24 -24.03 5.67 -3.68
C LYS A 24 -24.44 4.21 -3.82
N THR A 25 -25.38 3.94 -4.72
CA THR A 25 -25.88 2.58 -5.00
C THR A 25 -24.83 1.76 -5.76
N ASP A 26 -24.12 2.37 -6.71
CA ASP A 26 -23.00 1.75 -7.43
C ASP A 26 -21.86 1.39 -6.48
N MET A 27 -21.47 2.31 -5.58
CA MET A 27 -20.43 2.08 -4.58
C MET A 27 -20.81 0.96 -3.58
N GLU A 28 -22.04 0.97 -3.04
CA GLU A 28 -22.52 -0.08 -2.12
C GLU A 28 -22.71 -1.46 -2.79
N SER A 29 -22.86 -1.49 -4.13
CA SER A 29 -22.98 -2.73 -4.91
C SER A 29 -21.60 -3.34 -5.24
N LEU A 30 -20.59 -2.50 -5.48
CA LEU A 30 -19.21 -2.91 -5.71
C LEU A 30 -18.53 -3.38 -4.41
N ASP A 31 -18.76 -2.68 -3.29
CA ASP A 31 -18.34 -3.10 -1.93
C ASP A 31 -18.82 -4.54 -1.62
N ARG A 32 -20.05 -4.87 -2.03
CA ARG A 32 -20.61 -6.23 -1.85
C ARG A 32 -20.04 -7.25 -2.81
N ALA A 33 -19.76 -6.88 -4.06
CA ALA A 33 -19.22 -7.81 -5.06
C ALA A 33 -17.77 -8.22 -4.74
N SER A 34 -16.93 -7.27 -4.29
CA SER A 34 -15.56 -7.55 -3.88
C SER A 34 -15.52 -8.38 -2.60
N ALA A 35 -16.27 -7.99 -1.55
CA ALA A 35 -16.37 -8.77 -0.31
C ALA A 35 -16.97 -10.18 -0.52
N SER A 36 -17.91 -10.31 -1.46
CA SER A 36 -18.49 -11.60 -1.85
C SER A 36 -17.42 -12.57 -2.33
N ASN A 37 -16.43 -12.15 -3.11
CA ASN A 37 -15.40 -13.05 -3.63
C ASN A 37 -14.40 -13.52 -2.56
N LEU A 38 -14.02 -12.67 -1.61
CA LEU A 38 -13.12 -13.08 -0.50
C LEU A 38 -13.81 -14.08 0.44
N LEU A 39 -15.09 -13.88 0.71
CA LEU A 39 -15.84 -14.67 1.69
C LEU A 39 -16.53 -15.90 1.08
N THR A 40 -16.55 -16.03 -0.25
CA THR A 40 -17.21 -17.15 -0.93
C THR A 40 -16.68 -18.49 -0.41
N GLY A 41 -17.57 -19.28 0.20
CA GLY A 41 -17.25 -20.61 0.72
C GLY A 41 -16.54 -20.62 2.08
N MET A 42 -16.09 -19.48 2.61
CA MET A 42 -15.38 -19.42 3.89
C MET A 42 -16.26 -19.93 5.05
N GLY A 43 -17.50 -19.46 5.15
CA GLY A 43 -18.45 -19.92 6.18
C GLY A 43 -18.79 -21.41 6.11
N THR A 44 -18.70 -22.03 4.92
CA THR A 44 -18.98 -23.46 4.73
C THR A 44 -17.85 -24.36 5.23
N VAL A 45 -16.62 -23.85 5.25
CA VAL A 45 -15.42 -24.61 5.67
C VAL A 45 -15.01 -24.23 7.10
N SER A 46 -15.00 -22.93 7.41
CA SER A 46 -14.56 -22.37 8.69
C SER A 46 -15.43 -21.17 9.09
N PRO A 47 -16.62 -21.40 9.68
CA PRO A 47 -17.53 -20.31 10.08
C PRO A 47 -16.94 -19.37 11.14
N ALA A 48 -16.02 -19.87 11.98
CA ALA A 48 -15.30 -19.02 12.92
C ALA A 48 -14.37 -18.02 12.21
N LEU A 49 -13.71 -18.44 11.11
CA LEU A 49 -12.85 -17.57 10.31
C LEU A 49 -13.67 -16.49 9.61
N GLU A 50 -14.82 -16.85 9.04
CA GLU A 50 -15.74 -15.87 8.44
C GLU A 50 -16.16 -14.81 9.47
N ARG A 51 -16.57 -15.23 10.67
CA ARG A 51 -16.89 -14.31 11.76
C ARG A 51 -15.70 -13.39 12.10
N TYR A 52 -14.49 -13.93 12.29
CA TYR A 52 -13.33 -13.09 12.61
C TYR A 52 -12.96 -12.14 11.47
N THR A 53 -13.13 -12.57 10.22
CA THR A 53 -12.91 -11.73 9.05
C THR A 53 -13.89 -10.55 9.05
N ASN A 54 -15.17 -10.80 9.30
CA ASN A 54 -16.20 -9.77 9.31
C ASN A 54 -16.10 -8.85 10.53
N ASP A 55 -15.96 -9.40 11.74
CA ASP A 55 -16.09 -8.63 12.97
C ASP A 55 -14.76 -7.96 13.37
N VAL A 56 -13.65 -8.69 13.25
CA VAL A 56 -12.34 -8.25 13.78
C VAL A 56 -11.50 -7.61 12.69
N VAL A 57 -11.40 -8.23 11.51
CA VAL A 57 -10.54 -7.71 10.44
C VAL A 57 -11.23 -6.54 9.74
N LEU A 58 -12.31 -6.79 9.01
CA LEU A 58 -13.02 -5.75 8.25
C LEU A 58 -13.85 -4.84 9.18
N GLY A 59 -14.37 -5.40 10.28
CA GLY A 59 -15.26 -4.74 11.21
C GLY A 59 -14.60 -3.79 12.20
N ASP A 60 -13.34 -4.05 12.57
CA ASP A 60 -12.56 -3.27 13.54
C ASP A 60 -11.21 -2.83 12.96
N LEU A 61 -10.28 -3.75 12.67
CA LEU A 61 -8.90 -3.42 12.24
C LEU A 61 -8.87 -2.37 11.12
N TRP A 62 -9.64 -2.57 10.04
CA TRP A 62 -9.67 -1.65 8.90
C TRP A 62 -10.33 -0.29 9.18
N LYS A 63 -11.06 -0.17 10.29
CA LYS A 63 -11.75 1.06 10.71
C LYS A 63 -10.98 1.88 11.74
N ARG A 64 -9.88 1.34 12.27
CA ARG A 64 -9.05 2.04 13.27
C ARG A 64 -8.41 3.30 12.68
N PRO A 65 -8.57 4.49 13.29
CA PRO A 65 -8.28 5.78 12.66
C PRO A 65 -6.78 6.15 12.58
N GLN A 66 -5.90 5.42 13.27
CA GLN A 66 -4.47 5.72 13.34
C GLN A 66 -3.73 5.48 12.02
N LEU A 67 -4.32 4.70 11.11
CA LEU A 67 -3.82 4.46 9.76
C LEU A 67 -4.99 4.47 8.79
N SER A 68 -4.88 5.27 7.72
CA SER A 68 -5.94 5.42 6.72
C SER A 68 -6.16 4.13 5.94
N VAL A 69 -7.33 3.97 5.32
CA VAL A 69 -7.63 2.85 4.41
C VAL A 69 -6.59 2.76 3.29
N ARG A 70 -6.18 3.91 2.74
CA ARG A 70 -5.11 4.00 1.74
C ARG A 70 -3.80 3.41 2.26
N ASP A 71 -3.34 3.82 3.43
CA ASP A 71 -2.07 3.31 3.99
C ASP A 71 -2.16 1.84 4.42
N ARG A 72 -3.31 1.40 4.95
CA ARG A 72 -3.57 -0.03 5.22
C ARG A 72 -3.47 -0.86 3.94
N SER A 73 -3.98 -0.33 2.84
CA SER A 73 -3.89 -0.99 1.53
C SER A 73 -2.44 -1.11 1.06
N VAL A 74 -1.62 -0.06 1.23
CA VAL A 74 -0.17 -0.14 0.95
C VAL A 74 0.49 -1.26 1.76
N VAL A 75 0.22 -1.33 3.07
CA VAL A 75 0.76 -2.37 3.95
C VAL A 75 0.30 -3.76 3.51
N THR A 76 -1.01 -3.95 3.31
CA THR A 76 -1.59 -5.25 2.96
C THR A 76 -1.12 -5.75 1.59
N LEU A 77 -1.14 -4.91 0.56
CA LEU A 77 -0.60 -5.29 -0.76
C LEU A 77 0.87 -5.68 -0.66
N SER A 78 1.65 -4.96 0.15
CA SER A 78 3.07 -5.29 0.37
C SER A 78 3.26 -6.67 0.98
N VAL A 79 2.43 -7.05 1.96
CA VAL A 79 2.46 -8.39 2.57
C VAL A 79 2.11 -9.47 1.55
N LEU A 80 1.00 -9.30 0.84
CA LEU A 80 0.50 -10.29 -0.10
C LEU A 80 1.50 -10.54 -1.23
N ILE A 81 2.11 -9.48 -1.77
CA ILE A 81 3.15 -9.59 -2.79
C ILE A 81 4.41 -10.22 -2.18
N ALA A 82 4.89 -9.74 -1.03
CA ALA A 82 6.11 -10.26 -0.41
C ALA A 82 6.03 -11.75 -0.03
N ARG A 83 4.83 -12.26 0.25
CA ARG A 83 4.57 -13.66 0.60
C ARG A 83 4.00 -14.49 -0.56
N ASN A 84 3.92 -13.92 -1.77
CA ASN A 84 3.33 -14.54 -2.96
C ASN A 84 1.91 -15.10 -2.73
N GLN A 85 1.08 -14.38 -1.97
CA GLN A 85 -0.30 -14.74 -1.61
C GLN A 85 -1.29 -14.14 -2.62
N SER A 86 -1.23 -14.64 -3.85
CA SER A 86 -1.97 -14.07 -5.00
C SER A 86 -3.49 -14.27 -4.93
N ALA A 87 -3.99 -15.21 -4.13
CA ALA A 87 -5.41 -15.58 -4.11
C ALA A 87 -6.31 -14.45 -3.60
N GLU A 88 -5.86 -13.72 -2.56
CA GLU A 88 -6.62 -12.61 -1.98
C GLU A 88 -6.28 -11.25 -2.62
N LEU A 89 -5.23 -11.21 -3.43
CA LEU A 89 -4.72 -9.98 -4.04
C LEU A 89 -5.79 -9.23 -4.87
N PRO A 90 -6.70 -9.86 -5.64
CA PRO A 90 -7.75 -9.15 -6.35
C PRO A 90 -8.64 -8.31 -5.42
N PHE A 91 -9.10 -8.91 -4.31
CA PHE A 91 -9.96 -8.22 -3.34
C PHE A 91 -9.27 -6.99 -2.74
N TYR A 92 -8.01 -7.13 -2.33
CA TYR A 92 -7.28 -6.02 -1.73
C TYR A 92 -6.82 -4.97 -2.75
N LEU A 93 -6.68 -5.32 -4.04
CA LEU A 93 -6.47 -4.35 -5.10
C LEU A 93 -7.73 -3.50 -5.34
N ASP A 94 -8.91 -4.15 -5.36
CA ASP A 94 -10.20 -3.44 -5.45
C ASP A 94 -10.37 -2.46 -4.27
N LEU A 95 -10.17 -2.96 -3.04
CA LEU A 95 -10.23 -2.13 -1.83
C LEU A 95 -9.19 -1.00 -1.82
N ALA A 96 -7.99 -1.24 -2.38
CA ALA A 96 -6.96 -0.22 -2.48
C ALA A 96 -7.37 0.93 -3.42
N LEU A 97 -7.92 0.59 -4.60
CA LEU A 97 -8.39 1.55 -5.58
C LEU A 97 -9.55 2.38 -5.02
N GLU A 98 -10.53 1.73 -4.38
CA GLU A 98 -11.66 2.38 -3.70
C GLU A 98 -11.20 3.25 -2.53
N GLY A 99 -10.19 2.80 -1.79
CA GLY A 99 -9.53 3.52 -0.71
C GLY A 99 -8.66 4.71 -1.16
N GLY A 100 -8.59 4.97 -2.47
CA GLY A 100 -7.90 6.12 -3.06
C GLY A 100 -6.42 5.89 -3.38
N LEU A 101 -5.92 4.66 -3.30
CA LEU A 101 -4.58 4.34 -3.79
C LEU A 101 -4.58 4.38 -5.32
N LYS A 102 -3.68 5.15 -5.92
CA LYS A 102 -3.65 5.37 -7.36
C LYS A 102 -3.09 4.13 -8.07
N PRO A 103 -3.54 3.83 -9.30
CA PRO A 103 -2.97 2.73 -10.10
C PRO A 103 -1.45 2.82 -10.27
N GLY A 104 -0.93 4.05 -10.40
CA GLY A 104 0.50 4.28 -10.49
C GLY A 104 1.28 3.96 -9.21
N GLU A 105 0.67 4.17 -8.04
CA GLU A 105 1.28 3.78 -6.76
C GLU A 105 1.31 2.26 -6.62
N ILE A 106 0.24 1.57 -7.02
CA ILE A 106 0.19 0.09 -7.07
C ILE A 106 1.28 -0.46 -8.01
N SER A 107 1.43 0.14 -9.19
CA SER A 107 2.50 -0.24 -10.13
C SER A 107 3.89 -0.10 -9.50
N GLU A 108 4.15 1.01 -8.81
CA GLU A 108 5.44 1.24 -8.14
C GLU A 108 5.66 0.34 -6.92
N ILE A 109 4.60 -0.04 -6.19
CA ILE A 109 4.68 -1.06 -5.14
C ILE A 109 5.18 -2.38 -5.72
N ILE A 110 4.62 -2.83 -6.85
CA ILE A 110 5.02 -4.08 -7.51
C ILE A 110 6.47 -3.99 -8.01
N THR A 111 6.85 -2.89 -8.66
CA THR A 111 8.22 -2.66 -9.12
C THR A 111 9.21 -2.65 -7.94
N HIS A 112 8.88 -1.97 -6.85
CA HIS A 112 9.72 -1.91 -5.66
C HIS A 112 9.93 -3.27 -5.00
N LEU A 113 8.86 -4.06 -4.91
CA LEU A 113 8.90 -5.40 -4.32
C LEU A 113 9.57 -6.45 -5.23
N ALA A 114 9.80 -6.16 -6.51
CA ALA A 114 10.68 -6.99 -7.34
C ALA A 114 12.10 -7.07 -6.76
N PHE A 115 12.59 -5.96 -6.20
CA PHE A 115 13.92 -5.88 -5.57
C PHE A 115 13.91 -6.34 -4.11
N TYR A 116 12.87 -5.98 -3.34
CA TYR A 116 12.81 -6.26 -1.90
C TYR A 116 12.16 -7.60 -1.53
N SER A 117 11.46 -8.24 -2.46
CA SER A 117 10.79 -9.53 -2.24
C SER A 117 11.01 -10.55 -3.36
N GLY A 118 11.76 -10.17 -4.39
CA GLY A 118 12.16 -11.06 -5.48
C GLY A 118 11.28 -10.93 -6.73
N TRP A 119 11.90 -11.17 -7.88
CA TRP A 119 11.29 -10.97 -9.19
C TRP A 119 10.04 -11.82 -9.42
N ALA A 120 10.06 -13.09 -8.97
CA ALA A 120 8.93 -14.01 -9.14
C ALA A 120 7.66 -13.49 -8.45
N ASN A 121 7.80 -12.97 -7.22
CA ASN A 121 6.69 -12.39 -6.47
C ASN A 121 6.08 -11.19 -7.20
N ALA A 122 6.92 -10.29 -7.72
CA ALA A 122 6.44 -9.13 -8.48
C ALA A 122 5.75 -9.56 -9.78
N THR A 123 6.33 -10.49 -10.55
CA THR A 123 5.71 -10.96 -11.81
C THR A 123 4.39 -11.70 -11.59
N ALA A 124 4.25 -12.45 -10.48
CA ALA A 124 2.99 -13.05 -10.08
C ALA A 124 1.94 -11.97 -9.75
N ALA A 125 2.35 -10.92 -9.03
CA ALA A 125 1.49 -9.77 -8.74
C ALA A 125 1.07 -9.01 -10.01
N VAL A 126 1.96 -8.84 -10.99
CA VAL A 126 1.64 -8.22 -12.30
C VAL A 126 0.49 -8.97 -12.98
N LYS A 127 0.56 -10.30 -13.04
CA LYS A 127 -0.48 -11.11 -13.71
C LYS A 127 -1.86 -10.89 -13.08
N VAL A 128 -1.93 -10.87 -11.76
CA VAL A 128 -3.19 -10.65 -11.03
C VAL A 128 -3.66 -9.20 -11.18
N THR A 129 -2.74 -8.24 -11.03
CA THR A 129 -3.04 -6.81 -11.12
C THR A 129 -3.54 -6.41 -12.50
N ASN A 130 -2.99 -7.00 -13.57
CA ASN A 130 -3.45 -6.75 -14.93
C ASN A 130 -4.95 -7.06 -15.10
N ALA A 131 -5.41 -8.20 -14.58
CA ALA A 131 -6.82 -8.57 -14.65
C ALA A 131 -7.74 -7.63 -13.84
N VAL A 132 -7.25 -7.08 -12.72
CA VAL A 132 -7.97 -6.07 -11.94
C VAL A 132 -8.00 -4.74 -12.71
N PHE A 133 -6.87 -4.30 -13.24
CA PHE A 133 -6.78 -3.05 -14.00
C PHE A 133 -7.66 -3.07 -15.26
N GLU A 134 -7.70 -4.18 -16.00
CA GLU A 134 -8.61 -4.36 -17.13
C GLU A 134 -10.08 -4.20 -16.72
N ARG A 135 -10.48 -4.76 -15.59
CA ARG A 135 -11.85 -4.66 -15.05
C ARG A 135 -12.23 -3.23 -14.66
N HIS A 136 -11.28 -2.47 -14.13
CA HIS A 136 -11.46 -1.06 -13.76
C HIS A 136 -11.20 -0.08 -14.91
N GLY A 137 -10.92 -0.57 -16.13
CA GLY A 137 -10.61 0.27 -17.29
C GLY A 137 -9.33 1.09 -17.13
N ILE A 138 -8.39 0.64 -16.29
CA ILE A 138 -7.11 1.31 -16.06
C ILE A 138 -6.17 0.99 -17.22
N ALA A 139 -5.85 2.01 -18.01
CA ALA A 139 -4.93 1.93 -19.13
C ALA A 139 -3.47 2.18 -18.70
N VAL A 140 -2.51 1.67 -19.49
CA VAL A 140 -1.06 1.90 -19.29
C VAL A 140 -0.70 3.39 -19.21
N ALA A 141 -1.43 4.25 -19.92
CA ALA A 141 -1.23 5.71 -19.88
C ALA A 141 -1.50 6.34 -18.49
N GLN A 142 -2.16 5.63 -17.57
CA GLN A 142 -2.40 6.05 -16.19
C GLN A 142 -1.30 5.57 -15.22
N LEU A 143 -0.30 4.82 -15.71
CA LEU A 143 0.81 4.31 -14.93
C LEU A 143 2.06 5.19 -15.13
N PRO A 144 3.00 5.22 -14.16
CA PRO A 144 4.28 5.89 -14.33
C PRO A 144 5.01 5.33 -15.55
N PRO A 145 5.60 6.20 -16.39
CA PRO A 145 6.43 5.73 -17.49
C PRO A 145 7.66 4.97 -16.95
N ALA A 146 8.27 4.15 -17.82
CA ALA A 146 9.49 3.42 -17.45
C ALA A 146 10.64 4.39 -17.13
N ALA A 147 10.82 5.41 -17.98
CA ALA A 147 11.75 6.52 -17.75
C ALA A 147 11.01 7.69 -17.07
N VAL A 148 11.57 8.18 -15.96
CA VAL A 148 11.01 9.24 -15.11
C VAL A 148 12.13 10.17 -14.68
N ASP A 149 11.79 11.44 -14.43
CA ASP A 149 12.69 12.35 -13.71
C ASP A 149 12.77 11.90 -12.25
N LEU A 150 13.98 11.60 -11.78
CA LEU A 150 14.21 11.11 -10.43
C LEU A 150 14.09 12.25 -9.40
N LEU A 151 13.63 11.90 -8.20
CA LEU A 151 13.63 12.78 -7.04
C LEU A 151 15.07 13.17 -6.67
N PRO A 152 15.28 14.34 -6.02
CA PRO A 152 16.60 14.74 -5.56
C PRO A 152 17.23 13.72 -4.61
N LEU A 153 18.53 13.46 -4.82
CA LEU A 153 19.34 12.63 -3.94
C LEU A 153 19.96 13.46 -2.82
N ASP A 154 19.92 12.96 -1.59
CA ASP A 154 20.78 13.47 -0.52
C ASP A 154 22.19 12.89 -0.71
N GLU A 155 23.02 13.63 -1.44
CA GLU A 155 24.38 13.24 -1.81
C GLU A 155 25.25 12.91 -0.58
N ALA A 156 25.08 13.65 0.52
CA ALA A 156 25.89 13.44 1.72
C ALA A 156 25.48 12.15 2.44
N ALA A 157 24.17 11.93 2.62
CA ALA A 157 23.66 10.71 3.22
C ALA A 157 23.98 9.48 2.36
N GLU A 158 23.88 9.60 1.03
CA GLU A 158 24.19 8.51 0.11
C GLU A 158 25.68 8.17 0.08
N ALA A 159 26.57 9.16 0.02
CA ALA A 159 28.01 8.93 0.10
C ALA A 159 28.40 8.19 1.39
N GLN A 160 27.77 8.56 2.52
CA GLN A 160 28.01 7.88 3.79
C GLN A 160 27.50 6.42 3.77
N ARG A 161 26.28 6.18 3.26
CA ARG A 161 25.71 4.83 3.13
C ARG A 161 26.56 3.96 2.20
N GLU A 162 26.96 4.48 1.04
CA GLU A 162 27.80 3.79 0.06
C GLU A 162 29.14 3.40 0.67
N SER A 163 29.83 4.35 1.33
CA SER A 163 31.11 4.11 2.01
C SER A 163 31.00 2.98 3.05
N THR A 164 29.96 2.99 3.88
CA THR A 164 29.73 1.93 4.87
C THR A 164 29.50 0.55 4.23
N VAL A 165 28.71 0.47 3.16
CA VAL A 165 28.47 -0.80 2.45
C VAL A 165 29.75 -1.28 1.74
N GLN A 166 30.48 -0.39 1.10
CA GLN A 166 31.74 -0.70 0.41
C GLN A 166 32.80 -1.23 1.37
N GLN A 167 32.97 -0.60 2.55
CA GLN A 167 33.95 -1.04 3.55
C GLN A 167 33.63 -2.43 4.12
N ASN A 168 32.35 -2.72 4.36
CA ASN A 168 31.95 -3.99 4.97
C ASN A 168 31.87 -5.15 3.96
N PHE A 169 31.44 -4.88 2.71
CA PHE A 169 31.05 -5.93 1.77
C PHE A 169 31.67 -5.82 0.38
N GLY A 170 32.43 -4.76 0.08
CA GLY A 170 33.02 -4.54 -1.24
C GLY A 170 33.98 -5.65 -1.68
N ALA A 171 34.74 -6.22 -0.74
CA ALA A 171 35.62 -7.36 -1.01
C ALA A 171 34.88 -8.72 -1.06
N VAL A 172 33.67 -8.79 -0.49
CA VAL A 172 32.89 -10.03 -0.39
C VAL A 172 32.03 -10.22 -1.64
N SER A 173 31.31 -9.17 -2.05
CA SER A 173 30.43 -9.21 -3.22
C SER A 173 30.36 -7.84 -3.91
N PRO A 174 31.37 -7.49 -4.73
CA PRO A 174 31.43 -6.18 -5.38
C PRO A 174 30.22 -5.92 -6.30
N GLY A 175 29.69 -6.96 -6.95
CA GLY A 175 28.49 -6.83 -7.79
C GLY A 175 27.24 -6.46 -6.99
N VAL A 176 27.05 -7.01 -5.79
CA VAL A 176 25.93 -6.63 -4.92
C VAL A 176 26.07 -5.19 -4.45
N VAL A 177 27.29 -4.76 -4.08
CA VAL A 177 27.54 -3.38 -3.67
C VAL A 177 27.25 -2.40 -4.83
N GLN A 178 27.71 -2.73 -6.04
CA GLN A 178 27.43 -1.94 -7.23
C GLN A 178 25.93 -1.81 -7.49
N PHE A 179 25.19 -2.92 -7.58
CA PHE A 179 23.75 -2.86 -7.85
C PHE A 179 22.95 -2.20 -6.72
N THR A 180 23.42 -2.31 -5.47
CA THR A 180 22.83 -1.57 -4.35
C THR A 180 22.89 -0.06 -4.60
N ARG A 181 24.03 0.45 -5.07
CA ARG A 181 24.18 1.85 -5.44
C ARG A 181 23.36 2.20 -6.69
N ASP A 182 23.65 1.55 -7.79
CA ASP A 182 23.20 1.99 -9.12
C ASP A 182 21.70 1.73 -9.35
N ALA A 183 21.21 0.54 -8.99
CA ALA A 183 19.82 0.16 -9.25
C ALA A 183 18.87 0.51 -8.09
N LEU A 184 19.36 0.55 -6.85
CA LEU A 184 18.50 0.84 -5.70
C LEU A 184 18.55 2.30 -5.29
N PHE A 185 19.67 2.78 -4.74
CA PHE A 185 19.70 4.10 -4.10
C PHE A 185 19.82 5.27 -5.07
N ASN A 186 20.41 5.05 -6.25
CA ASN A 186 20.52 6.06 -7.32
C ASN A 186 19.42 5.97 -8.39
N ASP A 187 18.48 5.03 -8.28
CA ASP A 187 17.34 4.89 -9.20
C ASP A 187 16.04 4.55 -8.45
N LEU A 188 15.83 3.28 -8.07
CA LEU A 188 14.55 2.79 -7.51
C LEU A 188 14.02 3.66 -6.36
N TRP A 189 14.88 4.04 -5.41
CA TRP A 189 14.50 4.87 -4.25
C TRP A 189 14.16 6.31 -4.59
N LEU A 190 14.55 6.78 -5.77
CA LEU A 190 14.32 8.14 -6.26
C LEU A 190 13.16 8.21 -7.27
N ARG A 191 12.58 7.08 -7.68
CA ARG A 191 11.43 7.10 -8.60
C ARG A 191 10.22 7.83 -7.96
N PRO A 192 9.62 8.83 -8.63
CA PRO A 192 8.61 9.71 -8.03
C PRO A 192 7.18 9.13 -8.00
N GLY A 193 6.94 8.02 -8.70
CA GLY A 193 5.60 7.41 -8.78
C GLY A 193 5.07 6.87 -7.44
N LEU A 194 5.96 6.76 -6.44
CA LEU A 194 5.61 6.47 -5.05
C LEU A 194 6.41 7.41 -4.13
N ALA A 195 5.72 8.13 -3.25
CA ALA A 195 6.39 9.08 -2.35
C ALA A 195 7.42 8.36 -1.45
N PRO A 196 8.53 9.02 -1.06
CA PRO A 196 9.57 8.40 -0.22
C PRO A 196 9.03 7.77 1.07
N ARG A 197 8.01 8.39 1.69
CA ARG A 197 7.31 7.85 2.87
C ARG A 197 6.71 6.48 2.58
N ASP A 198 5.98 6.39 1.47
CA ASP A 198 5.20 5.21 1.13
C ASP A 198 6.09 4.09 0.59
N ARG A 199 7.15 4.43 -0.13
CA ARG A 199 8.20 3.47 -0.53
C ARG A 199 8.87 2.83 0.69
N SER A 200 9.14 3.62 1.72
CA SER A 200 9.62 3.09 2.99
C SER A 200 8.57 2.25 3.73
N LEU A 201 7.29 2.66 3.71
CA LEU A 201 6.18 1.89 4.29
C LEU A 201 6.04 0.50 3.65
N VAL A 202 6.13 0.42 2.32
CA VAL A 202 6.16 -0.84 1.55
C VAL A 202 7.33 -1.72 2.01
N THR A 203 8.52 -1.12 2.08
CA THR A 203 9.74 -1.85 2.45
C THR A 203 9.64 -2.43 3.86
N VAL A 204 9.28 -1.62 4.85
CA VAL A 204 9.10 -2.06 6.25
C VAL A 204 8.07 -3.18 6.34
N SER A 205 6.96 -3.04 5.63
CA SER A 205 5.88 -4.04 5.62
C SER A 205 6.36 -5.38 5.05
N ALA A 206 7.07 -5.37 3.92
CA ALA A 206 7.60 -6.57 3.28
C ALA A 206 8.69 -7.27 4.14
N LEU A 207 9.56 -6.48 4.78
CA LEU A 207 10.59 -7.01 5.68
C LEU A 207 9.97 -7.73 6.88
N VAL A 208 8.99 -7.12 7.53
CA VAL A 208 8.29 -7.76 8.65
C VAL A 208 7.50 -8.98 8.17
N ALA A 209 6.84 -8.88 7.01
CA ALA A 209 6.06 -9.98 6.43
C ALA A 209 6.86 -11.27 6.18
N THR A 210 8.16 -11.11 5.96
CA THR A 210 9.10 -12.19 5.61
C THR A 210 10.13 -12.46 6.72
N GLY A 211 9.99 -11.84 7.90
CA GLY A 211 10.86 -12.06 9.06
C GLY A 211 12.28 -11.49 8.91
N GLN A 212 12.51 -10.56 7.97
CA GLN A 212 13.82 -9.98 7.66
C GLN A 212 14.20 -8.84 8.62
N VAL A 213 14.21 -9.14 9.93
CA VAL A 213 14.43 -8.15 11.00
C VAL A 213 15.81 -7.49 10.97
N ALA A 214 16.83 -8.14 10.40
CA ALA A 214 18.17 -7.58 10.30
C ALA A 214 18.23 -6.28 9.47
N GLN A 215 17.27 -6.07 8.56
CA GLN A 215 17.19 -4.87 7.72
C GLN A 215 16.22 -3.82 8.30
N LEU A 216 15.42 -4.19 9.31
CA LEU A 216 14.31 -3.38 9.79
C LEU A 216 14.77 -2.08 10.45
N THR A 217 15.88 -2.09 11.19
CA THR A 217 16.40 -0.88 11.87
C THR A 217 16.66 0.25 10.87
N TYR A 218 17.32 -0.04 9.75
CA TYR A 218 17.64 0.96 8.73
C TYR A 218 16.37 1.48 8.06
N HIS A 219 15.52 0.58 7.57
CA HIS A 219 14.35 0.96 6.80
C HIS A 219 13.24 1.61 7.63
N LEU A 220 13.08 1.23 8.91
CA LEU A 220 12.13 1.90 9.80
C LEU A 220 12.59 3.32 10.13
N ASN A 221 13.90 3.54 10.36
CA ASN A 221 14.42 4.90 10.51
C ASN A 221 14.16 5.72 9.25
N ARG A 222 14.53 5.21 8.08
CA ARG A 222 14.26 5.89 6.81
C ARG A 222 12.76 6.19 6.60
N ALA A 223 11.87 5.28 6.99
CA ALA A 223 10.42 5.51 6.91
C ALA A 223 9.98 6.71 7.75
N MET A 224 10.50 6.80 8.96
CA MET A 224 10.15 7.85 9.89
C MET A 224 10.82 9.18 9.54
N ASP A 225 12.03 9.18 8.97
CA ASP A 225 12.67 10.38 8.40
C ASP A 225 11.87 10.92 7.20
N ASN A 226 11.24 10.03 6.44
CA ASN A 226 10.31 10.38 5.37
C ASN A 226 8.90 10.75 5.87
N GLY A 227 8.67 10.84 7.19
CA GLY A 227 7.41 11.31 7.77
C GLY A 227 6.42 10.25 8.24
N LEU A 228 6.82 8.98 8.36
CA LEU A 228 6.02 7.98 9.07
C LEU A 228 6.02 8.29 10.59
N SER A 229 4.86 8.55 11.18
CA SER A 229 4.79 8.88 12.61
C SER A 229 4.94 7.65 13.51
N LYS A 230 5.28 7.84 14.79
CA LYS A 230 5.32 6.75 15.79
C LYS A 230 3.97 6.02 15.89
N ALA A 231 2.86 6.77 15.83
CA ALA A 231 1.51 6.22 15.87
C ALA A 231 1.21 5.36 14.62
N GLN A 232 1.60 5.83 13.44
CA GLN A 232 1.45 5.07 12.20
C GLN A 232 2.34 3.82 12.22
N ALA A 233 3.60 3.92 12.64
CA ALA A 233 4.50 2.76 12.75
C ALA A 233 3.95 1.68 13.70
N SER A 234 3.35 2.09 14.83
CA SER A 234 2.67 1.17 15.74
C SER A 234 1.46 0.52 15.06
N GLU A 235 0.63 1.29 14.36
CA GLU A 235 -0.58 0.76 13.71
C GLU A 235 -0.25 -0.13 12.49
N VAL A 236 0.89 0.09 11.82
CA VAL A 236 1.43 -0.82 10.80
C VAL A 236 1.73 -2.19 11.41
N MET A 237 2.33 -2.27 12.61
CA MET A 237 2.53 -3.55 13.29
C MET A 237 1.20 -4.24 13.63
N THR A 238 0.17 -3.47 14.00
CA THR A 238 -1.19 -3.99 14.23
C THR A 238 -1.78 -4.58 12.95
N GLN A 239 -1.70 -3.88 11.81
CA GLN A 239 -2.13 -4.41 10.50
C GLN A 239 -1.36 -5.70 10.15
N LEU A 240 -0.03 -5.67 10.29
CA LEU A 240 0.83 -6.80 9.96
C LEU A 240 0.55 -8.05 10.80
N ALA A 241 0.03 -7.92 12.03
CA ALA A 241 -0.28 -9.09 12.85
C ALA A 241 -1.32 -10.00 12.16
N PHE A 242 -2.31 -9.40 11.50
CA PHE A 242 -3.37 -10.13 10.80
C PHE A 242 -2.94 -10.64 9.43
N TYR A 243 -2.12 -9.89 8.69
CA TYR A 243 -1.74 -10.25 7.32
C TYR A 243 -0.43 -11.07 7.23
N ALA A 244 0.53 -10.81 8.10
CA ALA A 244 1.81 -11.49 8.15
C ALA A 244 1.92 -12.54 9.27
N GLY A 245 0.95 -12.56 10.19
CA GLY A 245 0.92 -13.46 11.34
C GLY A 245 1.64 -12.90 12.57
N TRP A 246 1.12 -13.26 13.75
CA TRP A 246 1.65 -12.82 15.05
C TRP A 246 3.15 -13.07 15.25
N PRO A 247 3.72 -14.25 14.91
CA PRO A 247 5.15 -14.50 15.14
C PRO A 247 6.06 -13.48 14.44
N ASN A 248 5.77 -13.13 13.19
CA ASN A 248 6.54 -12.14 12.43
C ASN A 248 6.55 -10.77 13.11
N VAL A 249 5.39 -10.34 13.62
CA VAL A 249 5.28 -9.06 14.36
C VAL A 249 6.04 -9.13 15.67
N PHE A 250 5.89 -10.20 16.45
CA PHE A 250 6.60 -10.33 17.72
C PHE A 250 8.13 -10.46 17.55
N THR A 251 8.60 -10.98 16.42
CA THR A 251 10.03 -10.92 16.05
C THR A 251 10.48 -9.50 15.69
N ALA A 252 9.62 -8.68 15.08
CA ALA A 252 9.92 -7.29 14.74
C ALA A 252 9.84 -6.30 15.92
N LEU A 253 8.94 -6.54 16.89
CA LEU A 253 8.65 -5.61 17.99
C LEU A 253 9.88 -5.14 18.79
N PRO A 254 10.89 -5.98 19.11
CA PRO A 254 12.09 -5.51 19.80
C PRO A 254 12.84 -4.44 19.00
N VAL A 255 12.96 -4.60 17.68
CA VAL A 255 13.61 -3.63 16.78
C VAL A 255 12.77 -2.36 16.67
N VAL A 256 11.44 -2.51 16.52
CA VAL A 256 10.51 -1.37 16.46
C VAL A 256 10.60 -0.55 17.75
N LYS A 257 10.55 -1.21 18.91
CA LYS A 257 10.69 -0.56 20.23
C LYS A 257 11.99 0.25 20.30
N ASP A 258 13.13 -0.35 19.96
CA ASP A 258 14.43 0.29 20.00
C ASP A 258 14.48 1.55 19.11
N VAL A 259 13.97 1.47 17.89
CA VAL A 259 13.91 2.63 16.97
C VAL A 259 13.01 3.73 17.51
N LEU A 260 11.83 3.40 18.03
CA LEU A 260 10.87 4.39 18.54
C LEU A 260 11.37 5.08 19.82
N GLU A 261 12.08 4.37 20.70
CA GLU A 261 12.66 4.90 21.94
C GLU A 261 13.87 5.80 21.68
N LYS A 262 14.70 5.47 20.68
CA LYS A 262 15.87 6.28 20.31
C LYS A 262 15.54 7.57 19.55
N ARG A 263 14.31 7.70 19.03
CA ARG A 263 13.90 8.89 18.29
C ARG A 263 13.48 10.03 19.23
N PRO A 264 14.04 11.25 19.08
CA PRO A 264 13.54 12.42 19.77
C PRO A 264 12.05 12.63 19.46
N GLY A 265 11.30 13.07 20.47
CA GLY A 265 9.86 13.28 20.40
C GLY A 265 9.46 14.48 19.55
#